data_AF-A0A7C2QKH1-F1
#
_entry.id   AF-A0A7C2QKH1-F1
#
_cell.length_a   1.000
_cell.length_b   1.000
_cell.length_c   1.000
_cell.angle_alpha   90.00
_cell.angle_beta   90.00
_cell.angle_gamma   90.00
#
_symmetry.space_group_name_H-M   'P 1'
#
loop_
_entity.id
_entity.type
_entity.pdbx_description
1 polymer ?
#
loop_
_entity_poly.entity_id
_entity_poly.type
_entity_poly.pdbx_seq_one_letter_code
_entity_poly.pdbx_strand_id
1 'polypeptide(L)'
;MNGARGARRRGGGYERPVGGWSNFEVWSWFFMRLSGLALILLALYHLVWWNLVVGVEHLDSQLVIERWRNPFWRLFNVALVTFAMLHGLNGARYSIEDYVRRPGARLAVKAIVYTVVLGALAVGVFALLTFDPAVLLQRS
;
A
#
# COMPACT_ATOMS: atom_id res chain seq x y z
N MET A 1 -65.39 23.64 -23.50
CA MET A 1 -64.29 23.69 -24.50
C MET A 1 -62.99 23.30 -23.81
N ASN A 2 -62.44 22.15 -24.19
CA ASN A 2 -61.19 21.58 -23.71
C ASN A 2 -59.99 22.43 -24.16
N GLY A 3 -59.02 22.62 -23.28
CA GLY A 3 -57.73 23.23 -23.61
C GLY A 3 -56.65 22.72 -22.67
N ALA A 4 -56.19 21.49 -22.93
CA ALA A 4 -55.15 20.81 -22.17
C ALA A 4 -53.86 21.64 -22.08
N ARG A 5 -53.49 22.06 -20.88
CA ARG A 5 -52.20 22.71 -20.60
C ARG A 5 -51.10 21.66 -20.46
N GLY A 6 -50.25 21.61 -21.48
CA GLY A 6 -48.80 21.40 -21.42
C GLY A 6 -48.22 20.50 -20.33
N ALA A 7 -48.15 19.20 -20.60
CA ALA A 7 -47.18 18.33 -19.94
C ALA A 7 -45.86 18.37 -20.72
N ARG A 8 -44.97 19.35 -20.42
CA ARG A 8 -43.56 19.24 -20.81
C ARG A 8 -42.95 18.12 -19.97
N ARG A 9 -42.82 16.93 -20.55
CA ARG A 9 -41.96 15.88 -20.00
C ARG A 9 -40.53 16.41 -20.00
N ARG A 10 -40.06 16.95 -18.87
CA ARG A 10 -38.63 17.14 -18.61
C ARG A 10 -38.04 15.74 -18.56
N GLY A 11 -37.34 15.34 -19.62
CA GLY A 11 -36.50 14.16 -19.59
C GLY A 11 -35.50 14.32 -18.45
N GLY A 12 -35.68 13.55 -17.38
CA GLY A 12 -34.68 13.35 -16.35
C GLY A 12 -33.56 12.52 -16.92
N GLY A 13 -32.77 13.12 -17.81
CA GLY A 13 -31.47 12.57 -18.17
C GLY A 13 -30.63 12.60 -16.91
N TYR A 14 -30.16 11.44 -16.45
CA TYR A 14 -28.98 11.41 -15.61
C TYR A 14 -27.87 12.01 -16.46
N GLU A 15 -27.61 13.31 -16.30
CA GLU A 15 -26.36 13.93 -16.73
C GLU A 15 -25.29 13.13 -16.02
N ARG A 16 -24.71 12.14 -16.72
CA ARG A 16 -23.54 11.43 -16.24
C ARG A 16 -22.53 12.55 -15.98
N PRO A 17 -22.00 12.72 -14.77
CA PRO A 17 -20.97 13.71 -14.54
C PRO A 17 -19.84 13.38 -15.52
N VAL A 18 -19.70 14.22 -16.55
CA VAL A 18 -18.65 14.14 -17.58
C VAL A 18 -17.35 14.66 -16.97
N GLY A 19 -16.95 14.07 -15.85
CA GLY A 19 -15.63 14.19 -15.28
C GLY A 19 -14.94 12.87 -15.51
N GLY A 20 -14.12 12.79 -16.57
CA GLY A 20 -13.18 11.69 -16.73
C GLY A 20 -12.33 11.55 -15.46
N TRP A 21 -11.88 10.34 -15.18
CA TRP A 21 -10.99 10.08 -14.05
C TRP A 21 -9.73 10.94 -14.20
N SER A 22 -9.28 11.58 -13.12
CA SER A 22 -8.01 12.28 -13.16
C SER A 22 -6.90 11.28 -13.52
N ASN A 23 -5.86 11.71 -14.24
CA ASN A 23 -4.74 10.83 -14.59
C ASN A 23 -4.17 10.13 -13.35
N PHE A 24 -4.11 10.84 -12.23
CA PHE A 24 -3.68 10.28 -10.95
C PHE A 24 -4.59 9.16 -10.44
N GLU A 25 -5.91 9.29 -10.57
CA GLU A 25 -6.83 8.25 -10.13
C GLU A 25 -6.73 6.99 -10.99
N VAL A 26 -6.51 7.13 -12.30
CA VAL A 26 -6.26 6.00 -13.21
C VAL A 26 -4.96 5.27 -12.84
N TRP A 27 -3.87 6.01 -12.63
CA TRP A 27 -2.59 5.42 -12.20
C TRP A 27 -2.68 4.76 -10.83
N SER A 28 -3.38 5.41 -9.88
CA SER A 28 -3.66 4.88 -8.54
C SER A 28 -4.42 3.55 -8.61
N TRP A 29 -5.48 3.49 -9.42
CA TRP A 29 -6.27 2.29 -9.63
C TRP A 29 -5.44 1.16 -10.25
N PHE A 30 -4.67 1.46 -11.30
CA PHE A 30 -3.81 0.47 -11.96
C PHE A 30 -2.76 -0.08 -10.99
N PHE A 31 -2.13 0.81 -10.22
CA PHE A 31 -1.19 0.45 -9.17
C PHE A 31 -1.82 -0.50 -8.14
N MET A 32 -3.04 -0.24 -7.65
CA MET A 32 -3.70 -1.12 -6.67
C MET A 32 -3.92 -2.54 -7.20
N ARG A 33 -4.25 -2.70 -8.48
CA ARG A 33 -4.44 -4.01 -9.11
C ARG A 33 -3.12 -4.77 -9.25
N LEU A 34 -2.12 -4.11 -9.84
CA LEU A 34 -0.84 -4.74 -10.09
C LEU A 34 -0.09 -5.07 -8.80
N SER A 35 -0.07 -4.12 -7.85
CA SER A 35 0.55 -4.35 -6.54
C SER A 35 -0.19 -5.39 -5.71
N GLY A 36 -1.52 -5.47 -5.80
CA GLY A 36 -2.29 -6.53 -5.13
C GLY A 36 -1.92 -7.93 -5.62
N LEU A 37 -1.80 -8.11 -6.95
CA LEU A 37 -1.34 -9.38 -7.53
C LEU A 37 0.10 -9.72 -7.12
N ALA A 38 1.00 -8.74 -7.14
CA ALA A 38 2.36 -8.92 -6.65
C ALA A 38 2.38 -9.31 -5.15
N LEU A 39 1.56 -8.64 -4.33
CA LEU A 39 1.48 -8.90 -2.89
C LEU A 39 0.90 -10.27 -2.55
N ILE A 40 -0.01 -10.83 -3.36
CA ILE A 40 -0.45 -12.21 -3.16
C ILE A 40 0.75 -13.15 -3.20
N LEU A 41 1.63 -13.01 -4.19
CA LEU A 41 2.82 -13.86 -4.30
C LEU A 41 3.85 -13.54 -3.22
N LEU A 42 4.20 -12.26 -3.05
CA LEU A 42 5.23 -11.83 -2.11
C LEU A 42 4.85 -12.11 -0.65
N ALA A 43 3.64 -11.71 -0.23
CA ALA A 43 3.21 -11.86 1.16
C ALA A 43 2.96 -13.33 1.52
N LEU A 44 2.32 -14.12 0.65
CA LEU A 44 2.11 -15.55 0.93
C LEU A 44 3.43 -16.29 0.99
N TYR A 45 4.35 -16.05 0.05
CA TYR A 45 5.68 -16.65 0.11
C TYR A 45 6.41 -16.26 1.41
N HIS A 46 6.38 -14.98 1.80
CA HIS A 46 6.98 -14.50 3.04
C HIS A 46 6.38 -15.22 4.26
N LEU A 47 5.06 -15.29 4.35
CA LEU A 47 4.37 -15.93 5.48
C LEU A 47 4.67 -17.43 5.55
N VAL A 48 4.54 -18.15 4.44
CA VAL A 48 4.80 -19.60 4.40
C VAL A 48 6.26 -19.91 4.71
N TRP A 49 7.19 -19.18 4.08
CA TRP A 49 8.61 -19.45 4.26
C TRP A 49 9.05 -19.25 5.71
N TRP A 50 8.73 -18.10 6.31
CA TRP A 50 9.22 -17.79 7.66
C TRP A 50 8.45 -18.51 8.76
N ASN A 51 7.14 -18.73 8.62
CA ASN A 51 6.34 -19.34 9.68
C ASN A 51 6.28 -20.87 9.60
N LEU A 52 6.33 -21.45 8.40
CA LEU A 52 6.11 -22.89 8.21
C LEU A 52 7.37 -23.66 7.78
N VAL A 53 8.19 -23.07 6.90
CA VAL A 53 9.40 -23.75 6.39
C VAL A 53 10.58 -23.57 7.33
N VAL A 54 10.83 -22.33 7.76
CA VAL A 54 11.91 -22.00 8.70
C VAL A 54 11.48 -22.27 10.13
N GLY A 55 10.24 -21.93 10.49
CA GLY A 55 9.75 -21.98 11.87
C GLY A 55 10.15 -20.74 12.67
N VAL A 56 9.21 -20.20 13.45
CA VAL A 56 9.43 -18.98 14.23
C VAL A 56 10.44 -19.17 15.36
N GLU A 57 10.56 -20.40 15.84
CA GLU A 57 11.50 -20.86 16.86
C GLU A 57 12.97 -20.83 16.39
N HIS A 58 13.19 -20.76 15.08
CA HIS A 58 14.52 -20.71 14.46
C HIS A 58 14.93 -19.30 14.00
N LEU A 59 14.10 -18.28 14.29
CA LEU A 59 14.38 -16.90 13.92
C LEU A 59 15.33 -16.24 14.94
N ASP A 60 16.63 -16.33 14.66
CA ASP A 60 17.67 -15.63 15.41
C ASP A 60 18.41 -14.58 14.56
N SER A 61 19.29 -13.82 15.21
CA SER A 61 20.11 -12.81 14.54
C SER A 61 21.12 -13.40 13.54
N GLN A 62 21.59 -14.63 13.75
CA GLN A 62 22.54 -15.27 12.85
C GLN A 62 21.88 -15.62 11.52
N LEU A 63 20.64 -16.13 11.55
CA LEU A 63 19.85 -16.40 10.36
C LEU A 63 19.59 -15.12 9.56
N VAL A 64 19.28 -14.00 10.24
CA VAL A 64 19.12 -12.70 9.57
C VAL A 64 20.41 -12.29 8.86
N ILE A 65 21.56 -12.40 9.53
CA ILE A 65 22.87 -12.13 8.94
C ILE A 65 23.11 -13.01 7.71
N GLU A 66 22.91 -14.33 7.83
CA GLU A 66 23.13 -15.26 6.73
C GLU A 66 22.24 -14.93 5.52
N ARG A 67 20.96 -14.68 5.76
CA ARG A 67 19.99 -14.43 4.71
C ARG A 67 20.22 -13.08 4.04
N TRP A 68 20.49 -12.03 4.81
CA TRP A 68 20.71 -10.69 4.29
C TRP A 68 22.10 -10.53 3.65
N ARG A 69 23.03 -11.48 3.79
CA ARG A 69 24.23 -11.55 2.94
C ARG A 69 23.89 -11.89 1.48
N ASN A 70 22.79 -12.59 1.23
CA ASN A 70 22.37 -12.92 -0.11
C ASN A 70 21.47 -11.81 -0.69
N PRO A 71 21.85 -11.21 -1.84
CA PRO A 71 21.15 -10.07 -2.44
C PRO A 71 19.70 -10.40 -2.85
N PHE A 72 19.40 -11.67 -3.15
CA PHE A 72 18.04 -12.10 -3.48
C PHE A 72 17.07 -11.80 -2.33
N TRP A 73 17.42 -12.17 -1.10
CA TRP A 73 16.56 -11.93 0.07
C TRP A 73 16.41 -10.45 0.37
N ARG A 74 17.48 -9.65 0.16
CA ARG A 74 17.40 -8.19 0.32
C ARG A 74 16.42 -7.59 -0.69
N LEU A 75 16.54 -7.94 -1.97
CA LEU A 75 15.66 -7.44 -3.02
C LEU A 75 14.21 -7.88 -2.79
N PHE A 76 14.01 -9.14 -2.42
CA PHE A 76 12.68 -9.66 -2.06
C PHE A 76 12.05 -8.85 -0.92
N ASN A 77 12.79 -8.60 0.17
CA ASN A 77 12.28 -7.84 1.31
C ASN A 77 12.04 -6.36 0.97
N VAL A 78 12.91 -5.73 0.17
CA VAL A 78 12.72 -4.35 -0.33
C VAL A 78 11.46 -4.28 -1.19
N ALA A 79 11.25 -5.23 -2.08
CA ALA A 79 10.04 -5.30 -2.89
C ALA A 79 8.79 -5.49 -2.01
N LEU A 80 8.80 -6.46 -1.10
CA LEU A 80 7.68 -6.74 -0.21
C LEU A 80 7.30 -5.52 0.63
N VAL A 81 8.26 -4.88 1.33
CA VAL A 81 7.95 -3.71 2.16
C VAL A 81 7.47 -2.54 1.32
N THR A 82 8.06 -2.32 0.14
CA THR A 82 7.67 -1.21 -0.75
C THR A 82 6.24 -1.41 -1.28
N PHE A 83 5.94 -2.58 -1.83
CA PHE A 83 4.60 -2.85 -2.35
C PHE A 83 3.57 -2.89 -1.23
N ALA A 84 3.86 -3.50 -0.07
CA ALA A 84 2.94 -3.56 1.06
C ALA A 84 2.62 -2.17 1.61
N MET A 85 3.63 -1.34 1.86
CA MET A 85 3.45 0.00 2.42
C MET A 85 2.71 0.91 1.45
N LEU A 86 3.09 0.93 0.17
CA LEU A 86 2.44 1.79 -0.82
C LEU A 86 1.01 1.34 -1.16
N HIS A 87 0.77 0.03 -1.26
CA HIS A 87 -0.57 -0.51 -1.44
C HIS A 87 -1.47 -0.18 -0.23
N GLY A 88 -0.95 -0.40 0.98
CA GLY A 88 -1.64 -0.07 2.23
C GLY A 88 -1.93 1.44 2.35
N LEU A 89 -0.97 2.30 1.99
CA LEU A 89 -1.12 3.76 2.03
C LEU A 89 -2.26 4.23 1.11
N ASN A 90 -2.31 3.70 -0.10
CA ASN A 90 -3.35 4.07 -1.05
C ASN A 90 -4.71 3.47 -0.67
N GLY A 91 -4.75 2.25 -0.13
CA GLY A 91 -5.96 1.69 0.49
C GLY A 91 -6.49 2.56 1.64
N ALA A 92 -5.60 2.96 2.56
CA ALA A 92 -5.93 3.85 3.66
C ALA A 92 -6.44 5.21 3.18
N ARG A 93 -5.89 5.74 2.07
CA ARG A 93 -6.40 6.96 1.43
C ARG A 93 -7.89 6.83 1.10
N TYR A 94 -8.30 5.74 0.44
CA TYR A 94 -9.73 5.50 0.13
C TYR A 94 -10.57 5.39 1.41
N SER A 95 -10.13 4.60 2.39
CA SER A 95 -10.85 4.50 3.67
C SER A 95 -11.00 5.85 4.37
N ILE A 96 -9.96 6.69 4.38
CA ILE A 96 -10.01 8.02 4.99
C ILE A 96 -10.99 8.93 4.24
N GLU A 97 -11.01 8.87 2.91
CA GLU A 97 -11.97 9.63 2.10
C GLU A 97 -13.42 9.22 2.38
N ASP A 98 -13.66 7.93 2.58
CA ASP A 98 -15.01 7.39 2.78
C ASP A 98 -15.53 7.62 4.21
N TYR A 99 -14.64 7.57 5.22
CA TYR A 99 -15.05 7.60 6.63
C TYR A 99 -14.82 8.93 7.35
N VAL A 100 -13.87 9.78 6.92
CA VAL A 100 -13.54 11.03 7.63
C VAL A 100 -14.23 12.23 6.99
N ARG A 101 -15.39 12.61 7.55
CA ARG A 101 -16.27 13.65 6.96
C ARG A 101 -15.76 15.08 7.12
N ARG A 102 -15.06 15.41 8.21
CA ARG A 102 -14.61 16.78 8.48
C ARG A 102 -13.32 17.07 7.69
N PRO A 103 -13.24 18.15 6.89
CA PRO A 103 -12.11 18.40 6.00
C PRO A 103 -10.78 18.57 6.76
N GLY A 104 -10.78 19.30 7.88
CA GLY A 104 -9.58 19.47 8.71
C GLY A 104 -9.12 18.16 9.35
N ALA A 105 -10.05 17.35 9.87
CA ALA A 105 -9.72 16.03 10.41
C ALA A 105 -9.17 15.09 9.33
N ARG A 106 -9.74 15.12 8.14
CA ARG A 106 -9.29 14.31 7.00
C ARG A 106 -7.85 14.65 6.59
N LEU A 107 -7.52 15.94 6.54
CA LEU A 107 -6.15 16.39 6.29
C LEU A 107 -5.19 15.89 7.38
N ALA A 108 -5.56 16.07 8.66
CA ALA A 108 -4.73 15.65 9.78
C ALA A 108 -4.48 14.13 9.77
N VAL A 109 -5.53 13.32 9.58
CA VAL A 109 -5.41 11.86 9.52
C VAL A 109 -4.53 11.42 8.34
N LYS A 110 -4.71 12.01 7.15
CA LYS A 110 -3.82 11.72 6.01
C LYS A 110 -2.37 12.08 6.32
N ALA A 111 -2.12 13.26 6.89
CA ALA A 111 -0.76 13.69 7.22
C ALA A 111 -0.07 12.71 8.18
N ILE A 112 -0.80 12.26 9.22
CA ILE A 112 -0.29 11.26 10.18
C ILE A 112 0.00 9.94 9.46
N VAL A 113 -0.97 9.38 8.74
CA VAL A 113 -0.83 8.09 8.06
C VAL A 113 0.32 8.13 7.04
N TYR A 114 0.40 9.18 6.25
CA TYR A 114 1.46 9.33 5.23
C TYR A 114 2.83 9.44 5.89
N THR A 115 2.95 10.20 6.97
CA THR A 115 4.21 10.34 7.71
C THR A 115 4.67 9.01 8.29
N VAL A 116 3.76 8.28 8.95
CA VAL A 116 4.08 6.98 9.56
C VAL A 116 4.47 5.96 8.51
N VAL A 117 3.67 5.83 7.44
CA VAL A 117 3.92 4.81 6.41
C VAL A 117 5.18 5.11 5.60
N LEU A 118 5.38 6.36 5.17
CA LEU A 118 6.59 6.72 4.43
C LEU A 118 7.83 6.70 5.31
N GLY A 119 7.72 7.06 6.59
CA GLY A 119 8.80 6.92 7.56
C GLY A 119 9.20 5.47 7.79
N ALA A 120 8.23 4.58 8.02
CA ALA A 120 8.47 3.15 8.17
C ALA A 120 9.07 2.53 6.90
N LEU A 121 8.58 2.93 5.72
CA LEU A 121 9.14 2.51 4.44
C LEU A 121 10.60 2.96 4.30
N ALA A 122 10.90 4.23 4.60
CA ALA A 122 12.25 4.77 4.52
C ALA A 122 13.20 4.04 5.47
N VAL A 123 12.80 3.83 6.73
CA VAL A 123 13.60 3.09 7.72
C VAL A 123 13.83 1.65 7.27
N GLY A 124 12.78 0.95 6.79
CA GLY A 124 12.90 -0.43 6.33
C GLY A 124 13.81 -0.59 5.11
N VAL A 125 13.64 0.26 4.09
CA VAL A 125 14.49 0.27 2.91
C VAL A 125 15.93 0.64 3.26
N PHE A 126 16.13 1.66 4.12
CA PHE A 126 17.45 2.04 4.60
C PHE A 126 18.14 0.86 5.30
N ALA A 127 17.48 0.24 6.29
CA ALA A 127 18.02 -0.90 7.03
C ALA A 127 18.42 -2.07 6.09
N LEU A 128 17.62 -2.34 5.06
CA LEU A 128 17.89 -3.41 4.10
C LEU A 128 19.04 -3.06 3.13
N LEU A 129 19.20 -1.80 2.74
CA LEU A 129 20.22 -1.37 1.77
C LEU A 129 21.58 -1.07 2.43
N THR A 130 21.59 -0.61 3.67
CA THR A 130 22.83 -0.29 4.41
C THR A 130 23.26 -1.39 5.38
N PHE A 131 22.63 -2.57 5.31
CA PHE A 131 22.99 -3.69 6.16
C PHE A 131 24.47 -4.10 5.96
N ASP A 132 25.21 -4.10 7.06
CA ASP A 132 26.59 -4.59 7.13
C ASP A 132 26.68 -5.75 8.14
N PRO A 133 26.91 -6.99 7.68
CA PRO A 133 27.04 -8.14 8.57
C PRO A 133 28.29 -8.08 9.45
N ALA A 134 29.35 -7.36 9.05
CA ALA A 134 30.62 -7.34 9.78
C ALA A 134 30.51 -6.61 11.13
N VAL A 135 29.65 -5.58 11.21
CA VAL A 135 29.38 -4.84 12.45
C VAL A 135 28.74 -5.72 13.52
N LEU A 136 27.88 -6.66 13.11
CA LEU A 136 27.14 -7.52 14.04
C LEU A 136 27.99 -8.69 14.54
N LEU A 137 28.83 -9.26 13.67
CA LEU A 137 29.76 -10.34 14.03
C LEU A 137 30.86 -9.91 15.01
N GLN A 138 31.15 -8.61 15.11
CA GLN A 138 32.10 -8.07 16.09
C GLN A 138 31.51 -7.87 17.49
N ARG A 139 30.18 -7.94 17.63
CA ARG A 139 29.46 -7.64 18.88
C ARG A 139 28.83 -8.86 19.55
N SER A 140 28.94 -10.04 18.93
CA SER A 140 28.46 -11.34 19.42
C SER A 140 29.63 -12.22 19.84
#